data_AF-A0A423DML7-F1
#
_entry.id   AF-A0A423DML7-F1
#
_cell.length_a   1.000
_cell.length_b   1.000
_cell.length_c   1.000
_cell.angle_alpha   90.00
_cell.angle_beta   90.00
_cell.angle_gamma   90.00
#
_symmetry.space_group_name_H-M   'P 1'
#
loop_
_entity.id
_entity.type
_entity.pdbx_description
1 polymer ?
#
loop_
_entity_poly.entity_id
_entity_poly.type
_entity_poly.pdbx_seq_one_letter_code
_entity_poly.pdbx_strand_id
1 'polypeptide(L)'
;MEERRRLRELADEFAEDDPRLAHFLGSEASDPDVERLMDGFAFLTAKLAMKIDDHLPEITQPLLQLVYPNFLRPLPSVTLVRFDPIDHALSESQLIPKGTALLSKPVDGVNCTFRTCTDVTLYPLVIDEICHIDSADKSIVHIDLGALTEQPLRQLDCDRLGFHLGDAASNALTLYQWL
;
A
#
# COMPACT_ATOMS: atom_id res chain seq x y z
N MET A 1 5.21 31.94 13.93
CA MET A 1 5.73 33.22 13.41
C MET A 1 4.59 34.15 13.02
N GLU A 2 3.64 33.69 12.20
CA GLU A 2 2.49 34.50 11.74
C GLU A 2 1.51 34.91 12.85
N GLU A 3 1.13 33.97 13.73
CA GLU A 3 0.25 34.23 14.89
C GLU A 3 0.83 35.26 15.87
N ARG A 4 2.14 35.19 16.17
CA ARG A 4 2.82 36.17 17.04
C ARG A 4 2.83 37.58 16.42
N ARG A 5 3.03 37.67 15.10
CA ARG A 5 2.97 38.96 14.40
C ARG A 5 1.57 39.54 14.48
N ARG A 6 0.52 38.74 14.22
CA ARG A 6 -0.88 39.16 14.29
C ARG A 6 -1.27 39.63 15.70
N LEU A 7 -0.79 38.95 16.73
CA LEU A 7 -1.03 39.37 18.12
C LEU A 7 -0.32 40.68 18.48
N ARG A 8 0.87 40.92 17.92
CA ARG A 8 1.55 42.22 18.09
C ARG A 8 0.82 43.34 17.37
N GLU A 9 0.38 43.13 16.14
CA GLU A 9 -0.42 44.10 15.39
C GLU A 9 -1.70 44.49 16.15
N LEU A 10 -2.42 43.51 16.72
CA LEU A 10 -3.60 43.76 17.55
C LEU A 10 -3.28 44.46 18.88
N ALA A 11 -2.12 44.15 19.48
CA ALA A 11 -1.69 44.81 20.72
C ALA A 11 -1.29 46.27 20.47
N ASP A 12 -0.67 46.56 19.34
CA ASP A 12 -0.33 47.92 18.90
C ASP A 12 -1.60 48.73 18.59
N GLU A 13 -2.55 48.17 17.83
CA GLU A 13 -3.83 48.82 17.52
C GLU A 13 -4.62 49.14 18.80
N PHE A 14 -4.64 48.23 19.78
CA PHE A 14 -5.30 48.45 21.06
C PHE A 14 -4.59 49.51 21.94
N ALA A 15 -3.26 49.60 21.85
CA ALA A 15 -2.48 50.59 22.57
C ALA A 15 -2.65 52.02 22.00
N GLU A 16 -2.89 52.14 20.69
CA GLU A 16 -3.24 53.40 20.05
C GLU A 16 -4.60 53.93 20.55
N ASP A 17 -5.57 53.02 20.75
CA ASP A 17 -6.93 53.36 21.22
C ASP A 17 -7.03 53.62 22.74
N ASP A 18 -6.22 52.93 23.57
CA ASP A 18 -6.11 53.21 25.02
C ASP A 18 -4.65 53.42 25.47
N PRO A 19 -4.15 54.68 25.41
CA PRO A 19 -2.77 55.01 25.73
C PRO A 19 -2.33 54.65 27.16
N ARG A 20 -3.27 54.41 28.09
CA ARG A 20 -2.96 53.99 29.46
C ARG A 20 -2.43 52.57 29.53
N LEU A 21 -2.73 51.75 28.52
CA LEU A 21 -2.37 50.35 28.44
C LEU A 21 -1.17 50.11 27.51
N ALA A 22 -0.71 51.13 26.77
CA ALA A 22 0.44 51.07 25.87
C ALA A 22 1.78 50.65 26.54
N HIS A 23 1.92 50.91 27.85
CA HIS A 23 3.08 50.46 28.60
C HIS A 23 3.07 48.93 28.90
N PHE A 24 1.88 48.32 28.83
CA PHE A 24 1.68 46.89 29.08
C PHE A 24 1.45 46.11 27.78
N LEU A 25 0.99 46.76 26.71
CA LEU A 25 0.64 46.16 25.43
C LEU A 25 1.22 47.01 24.28
N GLY A 26 1.77 46.36 23.26
CA GLY A 26 2.34 47.02 22.09
C GLY A 26 3.87 47.15 22.10
N SER A 27 4.41 47.87 21.13
CA SER A 27 5.86 48.01 20.87
C SER A 27 6.66 48.73 21.96
N GLU A 28 5.99 49.48 22.84
CA GLU A 28 6.59 50.13 24.02
C GLU A 28 6.59 49.24 25.28
N ALA A 29 5.92 48.07 25.24
CA ALA A 29 5.91 47.12 26.34
C ALA A 29 7.31 46.51 26.54
N SER A 30 7.93 46.79 27.69
CA SER A 30 9.32 46.39 28.00
C SER A 30 9.43 45.28 29.05
N ASP A 31 8.32 44.73 29.53
CA ASP A 31 8.33 43.67 30.54
C ASP A 31 8.54 42.28 29.89
N PRO A 32 9.67 41.59 30.17
CA PRO A 32 9.95 40.26 29.62
C PRO A 32 8.92 39.19 30.00
N ASP A 33 8.24 39.33 31.14
CA ASP A 33 7.22 38.37 31.56
C ASP A 33 5.92 38.51 30.74
N VAL A 34 5.57 39.74 30.34
CA VAL A 34 4.44 40.00 29.44
C VAL A 34 4.74 39.50 28.03
N GLU A 35 5.96 39.69 27.53
CA GLU A 35 6.36 39.14 26.22
C GLU A 35 6.29 37.60 26.22
N ARG A 36 6.72 36.95 27.31
CA ARG A 36 6.63 35.50 27.46
C ARG A 36 5.17 35.01 27.56
N LEU A 37 4.29 35.79 28.18
CA LEU A 37 2.85 35.51 28.21
C LEU A 37 2.22 35.62 26.82
N MET A 38 2.59 36.65 26.05
CA MET A 38 2.14 36.83 24.67
C MET A 38 2.63 35.71 23.75
N ASP A 39 3.88 35.28 23.91
CA ASP A 39 4.42 34.12 23.20
C ASP A 39 3.67 32.82 23.55
N GLY A 40 3.35 32.61 24.83
CA GLY A 40 2.53 31.48 25.26
C GLY A 40 1.12 31.51 24.69
N PHE A 41 0.49 32.68 24.65
CA PHE A 41 -0.84 32.88 24.05
C PHE A 41 -0.81 32.63 22.54
N ALA A 42 0.18 33.17 21.84
CA ALA A 42 0.40 32.93 20.41
C ALA A 42 0.58 31.44 20.11
N PHE A 43 1.32 30.72 20.95
CA PHE A 43 1.53 29.28 20.80
C PHE A 43 0.22 28.48 20.98
N LEU A 44 -0.58 28.83 21.98
CA LEU A 44 -1.87 28.16 22.23
C LEU A 44 -2.88 28.43 21.11
N THR A 45 -2.97 29.68 20.64
CA THR A 45 -3.88 30.06 19.55
C THR A 45 -3.46 29.42 18.23
N ALA A 46 -2.16 29.39 17.92
CA ALA A 46 -1.64 28.66 16.77
C ALA A 46 -1.98 27.16 16.81
N LYS A 47 -1.85 26.53 17.99
CA LYS A 47 -2.21 25.13 18.17
C LYS A 47 -3.73 24.89 18.01
N LEU A 48 -4.55 25.83 18.47
CA LEU A 48 -6.00 25.77 18.29
C LEU A 48 -6.38 25.93 16.81
N ALA A 49 -5.81 26.91 16.11
CA ALA A 49 -6.03 27.13 14.69
C ALA A 49 -5.61 25.89 13.87
N MET A 50 -4.42 25.34 14.13
CA MET A 50 -3.95 24.10 13.49
C MET A 50 -4.93 22.94 13.73
N LYS A 51 -5.45 22.81 14.95
CA LYS A 51 -6.44 21.78 15.27
C LYS A 51 -7.76 22.00 14.52
N ILE A 52 -8.18 23.26 14.35
CA ILE A 52 -9.37 23.63 13.58
C ILE A 52 -9.20 23.29 12.10
N ASP A 53 -8.04 23.62 11.53
CA ASP A 53 -7.72 23.30 10.15
C ASP A 53 -7.63 21.78 9.92
N ASP A 54 -7.13 21.02 10.91
CA ASP A 54 -7.04 19.56 10.89
C ASP A 54 -8.38 18.82 11.21
N HIS A 55 -9.48 19.53 11.51
CA HIS A 55 -10.77 18.90 11.85
C HIS A 55 -11.54 18.35 10.64
N LEU A 56 -11.18 18.73 9.41
CA LEU A 56 -11.87 18.23 8.21
C LEU A 56 -11.78 16.70 8.06
N PRO A 57 -10.61 16.04 8.24
CA PRO A 57 -10.49 14.59 8.35
C PRO A 57 -11.41 13.93 9.38
N GLU A 58 -11.61 14.55 10.57
CA GLU A 58 -12.41 13.97 11.64
C GLU A 58 -13.90 13.86 11.28
N ILE A 59 -14.40 14.74 10.40
CA ILE A 59 -15.79 14.71 9.91
C ILE A 59 -15.91 13.90 8.61
N THR A 60 -14.95 14.06 7.70
CA THR A 60 -15.01 13.42 6.37
C THR A 60 -14.72 11.93 6.44
N GLN A 61 -13.83 11.46 7.32
CA GLN A 61 -13.50 10.03 7.44
C GLN A 61 -14.70 9.19 7.91
N PRO A 62 -15.46 9.53 8.97
CA PRO A 62 -16.67 8.79 9.35
C PRO A 62 -17.74 8.79 8.25
N LEU A 63 -17.90 9.90 7.54
CA LEU A 63 -18.84 10.00 6.43
C LEU A 63 -18.41 9.08 5.26
N LEU A 64 -17.12 9.06 4.93
CA LEU A 64 -16.55 8.13 3.94
C LEU A 64 -16.68 6.66 4.38
N GLN A 65 -16.59 6.35 5.67
CA GLN A 65 -16.84 4.99 6.16
C GLN A 65 -18.29 4.53 5.92
N LEU A 66 -19.27 5.44 5.97
CA LEU A 66 -20.68 5.13 5.71
C LEU A 66 -20.97 4.96 4.22
N VAL A 67 -20.40 5.84 3.38
CA VAL A 67 -20.70 5.88 1.93
C VAL A 67 -19.83 4.91 1.13
N TYR A 68 -18.55 4.78 1.49
CA TYR A 68 -17.59 3.93 0.77
C TYR A 68 -16.58 3.28 1.72
N PRO A 69 -17.02 2.28 2.53
CA PRO A 69 -16.22 1.68 3.61
C PRO A 69 -14.92 1.02 3.15
N ASN A 70 -14.81 0.66 1.87
CA ASN A 70 -13.63 0.00 1.33
C ASN A 70 -12.51 0.98 0.93
N PHE A 71 -12.79 2.29 0.84
CA PHE A 71 -11.81 3.30 0.41
C PHE A 71 -10.72 3.56 1.44
N LEU A 72 -11.09 3.45 2.72
CA LEU A 72 -10.19 3.72 3.84
C LEU A 72 -9.48 2.45 4.34
N ARG A 73 -9.68 1.31 3.67
CA ARG A 73 -9.01 0.07 4.06
C ARG A 73 -7.58 0.09 3.52
N PRO A 74 -6.56 -0.06 4.38
CA PRO A 74 -5.19 -0.19 3.90
C PRO A 74 -5.08 -1.47 3.07
N LEU A 75 -4.37 -1.38 1.94
CA LEU A 75 -4.02 -2.55 1.15
C LEU A 75 -2.97 -3.35 1.94
N PRO A 76 -3.22 -4.62 2.29
CA PRO A 76 -2.20 -5.42 2.94
C PRO A 76 -1.04 -5.68 1.98
N SER A 77 0.11 -6.08 2.52
CA SER A 77 1.20 -6.60 1.70
C SER A 77 0.71 -7.82 0.90
N VAL A 78 0.99 -7.84 -0.40
CA VAL A 78 0.64 -8.92 -1.31
C VAL A 78 1.88 -9.36 -2.09
N THR A 79 1.92 -10.63 -2.47
CA THR A 79 3.02 -11.18 -3.28
C THR A 79 2.51 -12.34 -4.13
N LEU A 80 3.25 -12.67 -5.18
CA LEU A 80 3.03 -13.86 -5.98
C LEU A 80 3.90 -15.00 -5.45
N VAL A 81 3.30 -16.17 -5.30
CA VAL A 81 3.99 -17.38 -4.82
C VAL A 81 3.81 -18.47 -5.86
N ARG A 82 4.92 -19.16 -6.18
CA ARG A 82 4.92 -20.37 -7.00
C ARG A 82 5.04 -21.58 -6.08
N PHE A 83 4.20 -22.59 -6.34
CA PHE A 83 4.31 -23.90 -5.71
C PHE A 83 5.00 -24.82 -6.71
N ASP A 84 6.23 -25.20 -6.41
CA ASP A 84 6.98 -26.15 -7.22
C ASP A 84 6.72 -27.56 -6.67
N PRO A 85 6.16 -28.49 -7.49
CA PRO A 85 5.95 -29.87 -7.07
C PRO A 85 7.30 -30.55 -6.82
N ILE A 86 7.40 -31.32 -5.75
CA ILE A 86 8.58 -32.13 -5.47
C ILE A 86 8.58 -33.34 -6.41
N ASP A 87 9.74 -33.67 -6.96
CA ASP A 87 9.90 -34.81 -7.87
C ASP A 87 9.36 -36.10 -7.25
N HIS A 88 8.55 -36.83 -8.02
CA HIS A 88 7.85 -38.06 -7.62
C HIS A 88 6.95 -37.98 -6.36
N ALA A 89 6.71 -36.78 -5.80
CA ALA A 89 5.88 -36.64 -4.59
C ALA A 89 4.37 -36.66 -4.89
N LEU A 90 3.99 -36.33 -6.12
CA LEU A 90 2.62 -36.28 -6.59
C LEU A 90 2.44 -37.31 -7.69
N SER A 91 1.49 -38.23 -7.53
CA SER A 91 1.08 -39.13 -8.62
C SER A 91 -0.08 -38.57 -9.44
N GLU A 92 -0.86 -37.67 -8.84
CA GLU A 92 -2.04 -37.03 -9.43
C GLU A 92 -2.04 -35.53 -9.09
N SER A 93 -2.99 -34.77 -9.65
CA SER A 93 -3.12 -33.35 -9.34
C SER A 93 -3.56 -33.14 -7.87
N GLN A 94 -3.02 -32.11 -7.23
CA GLN A 94 -3.34 -31.76 -5.84
C GLN A 94 -3.92 -30.36 -5.75
N LEU A 95 -5.04 -30.22 -5.05
CA LEU A 95 -5.64 -28.91 -4.77
C LEU A 95 -5.01 -28.27 -3.53
N ILE A 96 -4.49 -27.06 -3.69
CA ILE A 96 -4.13 -26.15 -2.61
C ILE A 96 -5.32 -25.20 -2.42
N PRO A 97 -6.08 -25.30 -1.33
CA PRO A 97 -7.28 -24.50 -1.15
C PRO A 97 -6.93 -23.02 -0.91
N LYS A 98 -7.86 -22.16 -1.29
CA LYS A 98 -7.87 -20.75 -0.91
C LYS A 98 -7.79 -20.61 0.61
N GLY A 99 -7.01 -19.64 1.06
CA GLY A 99 -6.79 -19.36 2.48
C GLY A 99 -5.67 -20.18 3.12
N THR A 100 -4.99 -21.04 2.36
CA THR A 100 -3.80 -21.77 2.83
C THR A 100 -2.77 -20.80 3.36
N ALA A 101 -2.29 -21.03 4.59
CA ALA A 101 -1.36 -20.14 5.26
C ALA A 101 0.07 -20.34 4.73
N LEU A 102 0.76 -19.23 4.48
CA LEU A 102 2.16 -19.20 4.04
C LEU A 102 2.95 -18.30 4.98
N LEU A 103 4.14 -18.73 5.38
CA LEU A 103 5.02 -17.93 6.23
C LEU A 103 6.10 -17.26 5.37
N SER A 104 6.33 -15.98 5.61
CA SER A 104 7.48 -15.29 5.03
C SER A 104 8.78 -15.76 5.67
N LYS A 105 9.90 -15.43 5.02
CA LYS A 105 11.19 -15.37 5.71
C LYS A 105 11.09 -14.34 6.85
N PRO A 106 11.83 -14.54 7.96
CA PRO A 106 11.83 -13.57 9.05
C PRO A 106 12.31 -12.20 8.58
N VAL A 107 11.56 -11.16 8.94
CA VAL A 107 11.97 -9.75 8.79
C VAL A 107 12.06 -9.20 10.20
N ASP A 108 13.24 -8.73 10.60
CA ASP A 108 13.53 -8.27 11.97
C ASP A 108 13.14 -9.30 13.06
N GLY A 109 13.29 -10.58 12.75
CA GLY A 109 12.95 -11.69 13.66
C GLY A 109 11.48 -12.08 13.69
N VAL A 110 10.61 -11.45 12.89
CA VAL A 110 9.18 -11.75 12.82
C VAL A 110 8.81 -12.41 11.49
N ASN A 111 8.06 -13.51 11.54
CA ASN A 111 7.50 -14.15 10.36
C ASN A 111 6.11 -13.56 10.07
N CYS A 112 5.93 -12.99 8.89
CA CYS A 112 4.63 -12.54 8.41
C CYS A 112 3.82 -13.73 7.88
N THR A 113 2.53 -13.75 8.19
CA THR A 113 1.60 -14.78 7.69
C THR A 113 0.81 -14.24 6.49
N PHE A 114 0.94 -14.90 5.36
CA PHE A 114 0.17 -14.67 4.15
C PHE A 114 -0.87 -15.78 3.96
N ARG A 115 -1.84 -15.55 3.08
CA ARG A 115 -2.84 -16.55 2.71
C ARG A 115 -3.07 -16.56 1.20
N THR A 116 -3.27 -17.73 0.62
CA THR A 116 -3.67 -17.85 -0.79
C THR A 116 -5.03 -17.18 -1.02
N CYS A 117 -5.17 -16.44 -2.12
CA CYS A 117 -6.41 -15.72 -2.44
C CYS A 117 -7.38 -16.52 -3.33
N THR A 118 -6.90 -17.61 -3.93
CA THR A 118 -7.63 -18.50 -4.84
C THR A 118 -7.21 -19.94 -4.60
N ASP A 119 -8.04 -20.88 -5.05
CA ASP A 119 -7.64 -22.28 -5.15
C ASP A 119 -6.58 -22.45 -6.23
N VAL A 120 -5.59 -23.31 -5.99
CA VAL A 120 -4.49 -23.60 -6.93
C VAL A 120 -4.39 -25.10 -7.10
N THR A 121 -4.61 -25.58 -8.33
CA THR A 121 -4.37 -26.99 -8.67
C THR A 121 -2.91 -27.16 -9.07
N LEU A 122 -2.19 -27.98 -8.32
CA LEU A 122 -0.80 -28.33 -8.57
C LEU A 122 -0.76 -29.64 -9.36
N TYR A 123 -0.17 -29.60 -10.56
CA TYR A 123 0.06 -30.79 -11.37
C TYR A 123 1.50 -31.24 -11.19
N PRO A 124 1.80 -32.55 -11.35
CA PRO A 124 3.18 -33.04 -11.32
C PRO A 124 3.85 -32.80 -12.68
N LEU A 125 3.85 -31.53 -13.09
CA LEU A 125 4.40 -31.05 -14.35
C LEU A 125 5.44 -29.96 -14.05
N VAL A 126 6.48 -29.91 -14.86
CA VAL A 126 7.50 -28.87 -14.85
C VAL A 126 7.63 -28.29 -16.25
N ILE A 127 8.04 -27.03 -16.35
CA ILE A 127 8.38 -26.42 -17.62
C ILE A 127 9.85 -26.76 -17.90
N ASP A 128 10.09 -27.53 -18.95
CA ASP A 128 11.45 -27.93 -19.36
C ASP A 128 12.09 -26.86 -20.24
N GLU A 129 11.35 -26.38 -21.24
CA GLU A 129 11.85 -25.40 -22.20
C GLU A 129 10.73 -24.43 -22.64
N ILE A 130 11.11 -23.19 -22.91
CA ILE A 130 10.24 -22.19 -23.53
C ILE A 130 10.99 -21.60 -24.72
N CYS A 131 10.38 -21.70 -25.90
CA CYS A 131 10.94 -21.19 -27.13
C CYS A 131 9.91 -20.31 -27.86
N HIS A 132 10.39 -19.22 -28.48
CA HIS A 132 9.59 -18.43 -29.40
C HIS A 132 10.08 -18.66 -30.82
N ILE A 133 9.14 -18.79 -31.74
CA ILE A 133 9.40 -18.95 -33.17
C ILE A 133 8.69 -17.82 -33.88
N ASP A 134 9.47 -16.89 -34.41
CA ASP A 134 8.96 -15.80 -35.23
C ASP A 134 8.96 -16.22 -36.70
N SER A 135 7.79 -16.16 -37.32
CA SER A 135 7.59 -16.28 -38.76
C SER A 135 7.14 -14.94 -39.32
N ALA A 136 7.30 -14.74 -40.63
CA ALA A 136 6.95 -13.49 -41.29
C ALA A 136 5.47 -13.07 -41.10
N ASP A 137 4.60 -14.00 -40.71
CA ASP A 137 3.15 -13.79 -40.56
C ASP A 137 2.62 -14.11 -39.14
N LYS A 138 3.43 -14.73 -38.26
CA LYS A 138 3.00 -15.13 -36.91
C LYS A 138 4.16 -15.34 -35.94
N SER A 139 3.94 -15.03 -34.67
CA SER A 139 4.81 -15.44 -33.56
C SER A 139 4.16 -16.61 -32.82
N ILE A 140 4.95 -17.66 -32.55
CA ILE A 140 4.50 -18.86 -31.84
C ILE A 140 5.35 -19.05 -30.60
N VAL A 141 4.72 -19.26 -29.44
CA VAL A 141 5.40 -19.67 -28.21
C VAL A 141 5.19 -21.17 -28.01
N HIS A 142 6.28 -21.93 -28.04
CA HIS A 142 6.32 -23.32 -27.61
C HIS A 142 6.70 -23.39 -26.14
N ILE A 143 5.93 -24.16 -25.37
CA ILE A 143 6.19 -24.46 -23.96
C ILE A 143 6.24 -25.97 -23.84
N ASP A 144 7.43 -26.49 -23.57
CA ASP A 144 7.65 -27.92 -23.38
C ASP A 144 7.47 -28.25 -21.90
N LEU A 145 6.59 -29.23 -21.65
CA LEU A 145 6.22 -29.67 -20.31
C LEU A 145 6.74 -31.08 -20.05
N GLY A 146 7.57 -31.21 -19.01
CA GLY A 146 8.02 -32.48 -18.47
C GLY A 146 7.05 -32.99 -17.40
N ALA A 147 6.86 -34.31 -17.34
CA ALA A 147 6.12 -34.95 -16.26
C ALA A 147 7.07 -35.42 -15.16
N LEU A 148 6.74 -35.12 -13.91
CA LEU A 148 7.49 -35.56 -12.72
C LEU A 148 7.01 -36.91 -12.17
N THR A 149 6.20 -37.62 -12.96
CA THR A 149 5.63 -38.93 -12.63
C THR A 149 5.88 -39.92 -13.74
N GLU A 150 5.98 -41.20 -13.40
CA GLU A 150 6.00 -42.28 -14.38
C GLU A 150 4.60 -42.58 -14.98
N GLN A 151 3.55 -41.94 -14.48
CA GLN A 151 2.20 -42.12 -15.01
C GLN A 151 2.03 -41.39 -16.35
N PRO A 152 1.23 -41.95 -17.28
CA PRO A 152 0.95 -41.29 -18.55
C PRO A 152 0.15 -40.00 -18.34
N LEU A 153 0.52 -38.93 -19.06
CA LEU A 153 -0.10 -37.60 -19.01
C LEU A 153 -1.64 -37.60 -19.08
N ARG A 154 -2.23 -38.56 -19.82
CA ARG A 154 -3.69 -38.71 -19.94
C ARG A 154 -4.39 -38.99 -18.60
N GLN A 155 -3.69 -39.54 -17.61
CA GLN A 155 -4.25 -39.87 -16.30
C GLN A 155 -4.17 -38.70 -15.31
N LEU A 156 -3.45 -37.62 -15.62
CA LEU A 156 -3.22 -36.50 -14.71
C LEU A 156 -4.39 -35.49 -14.64
N ASP A 157 -5.48 -35.73 -15.37
CA ASP A 157 -6.68 -34.88 -15.43
C ASP A 157 -6.36 -33.39 -15.68
N CYS A 158 -5.39 -33.14 -16.58
CA CYS A 158 -4.87 -31.82 -16.92
C CYS A 158 -5.76 -31.05 -17.92
N ASP A 159 -7.08 -31.07 -17.74
CA ASP A 159 -8.03 -30.40 -18.65
C ASP A 159 -7.88 -28.86 -18.63
N ARG A 160 -7.33 -28.32 -17.54
CA ARG A 160 -7.12 -26.89 -17.36
C ARG A 160 -5.74 -26.60 -16.78
N LEU A 161 -4.85 -26.11 -17.63
CA LEU A 161 -3.56 -25.55 -17.25
C LEU A 161 -3.64 -24.02 -17.25
N GLY A 162 -3.27 -23.42 -16.12
CA GLY A 162 -3.14 -21.97 -15.98
C GLY A 162 -1.68 -21.57 -16.06
N PHE A 163 -1.34 -20.69 -17.00
CA PHE A 163 0.00 -20.11 -17.10
C PHE A 163 -0.03 -18.68 -16.58
N HIS A 164 0.92 -18.35 -15.71
CA HIS A 164 1.19 -16.97 -15.35
C HIS A 164 2.34 -16.46 -16.22
N LEU A 165 2.04 -15.51 -17.11
CA LEU A 165 3.04 -14.82 -17.91
C LEU A 165 3.63 -13.69 -17.05
N GLY A 166 4.77 -13.94 -16.44
CA GLY A 166 5.45 -13.02 -15.53
C GLY A 166 6.90 -12.78 -15.93
N ASP A 167 7.19 -11.56 -16.39
CA ASP A 167 8.53 -10.92 -16.44
C ASP A 167 8.32 -9.40 -16.59
N ALA A 168 9.41 -8.62 -16.58
CA ALA A 168 9.51 -7.17 -16.76
C ALA A 168 8.31 -6.58 -17.51
N ALA A 169 7.63 -5.64 -16.85
CA ALA A 169 6.25 -5.24 -17.11
C ALA A 169 5.89 -4.98 -18.59
N SER A 170 6.84 -4.58 -19.45
CA SER A 170 6.59 -4.32 -20.87
C SER A 170 6.28 -5.59 -21.69
N ASN A 171 6.96 -6.71 -21.42
CA ASN A 171 6.87 -7.89 -22.28
C ASN A 171 5.64 -8.72 -21.91
N ALA A 172 5.36 -8.89 -20.62
CA ALA A 172 4.18 -9.63 -20.15
C ALA A 172 2.87 -8.97 -20.61
N LEU A 173 2.76 -7.64 -20.53
CA LEU A 173 1.56 -6.91 -20.99
C LEU A 173 1.33 -7.07 -22.49
N THR A 174 2.39 -7.09 -23.30
CA THR A 174 2.28 -7.28 -24.75
C THR A 174 1.77 -8.69 -25.06
N LEU A 175 2.27 -9.72 -24.37
CA LEU A 175 1.81 -11.10 -24.55
C LEU A 175 0.34 -11.29 -24.15
N TYR A 176 -0.12 -10.66 -23.06
CA TYR A 176 -1.55 -10.71 -22.67
C TYR A 176 -2.48 -10.00 -23.67
N GLN A 177 -1.98 -9.08 -24.50
CA GLN A 177 -2.81 -8.45 -25.55
C GLN A 177 -2.98 -9.35 -26.79
N TRP A 178 -2.07 -10.31 -26.99
CA TRP A 178 -2.04 -11.14 -28.19
C TRP A 178 -2.76 -12.48 -28.01
N LEU A 179 -3.05 -12.86 -26.77
CA LEU A 179 -3.81 -14.08 -26.37
C LEU A 179 -5.28 -13.75 -26.10
#